data_AF-J3I0W9-F1
#
_entry.id   AF-J3I0W9-F1
#
_cell.length_a   1.000
_cell.length_b   1.000
_cell.length_c   1.000
_cell.angle_alpha   90.00
_cell.angle_beta   90.00
_cell.angle_gamma   90.00
#
_symmetry.space_group_name_H-M   'P 1'
#
loop_
_entity.id
_entity.type
_entity.pdbx_description
1 polymer ?
#
loop_
_entity_poly.entity_id
_entity_poly.type
_entity_poly.pdbx_seq_one_letter_code
_entity_poly.pdbx_strand_id
1 'polypeptide(L)' 'MEIVFLATSYPRDVRVATPRRAVRGPGWTACVQAQLTSAIGSPLGVQTYIVTIVDGKIVDRRRAEVDDTCGSETFEPI' A
#
# COMPACT_ATOMS: atom_id res chain seq x y z
N MET A 1 -4.22 -18.54 -8.36
CA MET A 1 -3.97 -18.70 -6.92
C MET A 1 -2.93 -17.66 -6.56
N GLU A 2 -3.38 -16.48 -6.13
CA GLU A 2 -2.50 -15.33 -5.92
C GLU A 2 -2.69 -14.90 -4.47
N ILE A 3 -1.81 -15.37 -3.59
CA ILE A 3 -1.81 -14.92 -2.20
C ILE A 3 -0.40 -14.54 -1.75
N VAL A 4 -0.42 -13.42 -1.03
CA VAL A 4 0.49 -12.92 0.00
C VAL A 4 1.79 -12.29 -0.47
N PHE A 5 1.93 -11.02 -0.11
CA PHE A 5 3.20 -10.43 0.29
C PHE A 5 3.87 -11.34 1.31
N LEU A 6 4.69 -12.26 0.82
CA LEU A 6 5.66 -12.96 1.65
C LEU A 6 6.52 -11.88 2.31
N ALA A 7 6.92 -12.05 3.57
CA ALA A 7 7.85 -11.14 4.26
C ALA A 7 9.19 -10.93 3.50
N THR A 8 9.41 -11.71 2.45
CA THR A 8 10.51 -11.62 1.49
C THR A 8 10.27 -10.65 0.33
N SER A 9 9.09 -10.05 0.19
CA SER A 9 8.91 -8.91 -0.70
C SER A 9 9.71 -7.75 -0.13
N TYR A 10 10.70 -7.27 -0.88
CA TYR A 10 11.61 -6.22 -0.45
C TYR A 10 11.13 -4.87 -1.03
N PRO A 11 10.28 -4.10 -0.32
CA PRO A 11 9.85 -2.80 -0.79
C PRO A 11 11.02 -1.81 -0.77
N ARG A 12 11.20 -1.10 -1.89
CA ARG A 12 12.15 0.02 -2.04
C ARG A 12 11.41 1.28 -2.45
N ASP A 13 12.07 2.42 -2.24
CA ASP A 13 11.59 3.73 -2.67
C ASP A 13 10.15 3.98 -2.22
N VAL A 14 9.89 3.68 -0.94
CA VAL A 14 8.55 3.77 -0.35
C VAL A 14 8.12 5.22 -0.33
N ARG A 15 6.94 5.48 -0.90
CA ARG A 15 6.28 6.77 -0.90
C ARG A 15 4.87 6.61 -0.38
N VAL A 16 4.40 7.58 0.38
CA VAL A 16 3.11 7.53 1.08
C VAL A 16 2.35 8.80 0.75
N ALA A 17 1.06 8.64 0.47
CA ALA A 17 0.14 9.76 0.37
C ALA A 17 -0.46 10.12 1.73
N THR A 18 -0.90 11.36 1.88
CA THR A 18 -1.51 11.85 3.13
C THR A 18 -2.64 10.94 3.60
N PRO A 19 -2.56 10.37 4.82
CA PRO A 19 -3.62 9.51 5.34
C PRO A 19 -4.96 10.23 5.44
N ARG A 20 -6.04 9.52 5.08
CA ARG A 20 -7.43 10.00 5.10
C ARG A 20 -8.25 9.18 6.07
N ARG A 21 -9.34 9.73 6.61
CA ARG A 21 -10.23 8.94 7.47
C ARG A 21 -10.86 7.82 6.64
N ALA A 22 -10.90 6.62 7.21
CA ALA A 22 -11.56 5.49 6.58
C ALA A 22 -13.06 5.83 6.35
N VAL A 23 -13.58 5.53 5.17
CA VAL A 23 -14.99 5.76 4.83
C VAL A 23 -15.93 4.94 5.72
N ARG A 24 -15.45 3.77 6.19
CA ARG A 24 -16.19 2.87 7.07
C ARG A 24 -15.35 2.56 8.31
N GLY A 25 -15.86 2.94 9.48
CA GLY A 25 -15.31 2.56 10.78
C GLY A 25 -14.26 3.53 11.36
N PRO A 26 -13.82 3.26 12.60
CA PRO A 26 -12.78 4.03 13.25
C PRO A 26 -11.42 3.65 12.65
N GLY A 27 -10.81 4.54 11.89
CA GLY A 27 -9.51 4.30 11.31
C GLY A 27 -9.10 5.32 10.26
N TRP A 28 -7.90 5.11 9.72
CA TRP A 28 -7.33 5.87 8.63
C TRP A 28 -6.98 4.93 7.49
N THR A 29 -7.07 5.41 6.26
CA THR A 29 -6.58 4.75 5.06
C THR A 29 -5.50 5.60 4.44
N ALA A 30 -4.41 4.99 3.97
CA ALA A 30 -3.37 5.69 3.22
C ALA A 30 -2.98 4.88 1.98
N CYS A 31 -2.65 5.58 0.90
CA CYS A 31 -2.06 4.96 -0.28
C CYS A 31 -0.54 4.91 -0.12
N VAL A 32 0.05 3.74 -0.33
CA VAL A 32 1.49 3.48 -0.25
C VAL A 32 1.95 2.97 -1.61
N GLN A 33 2.94 3.64 -2.18
CA GLN A 33 3.58 3.25 -3.42
C GLN A 33 5.00 2.79 -3.15
N ALA A 34 5.41 1.66 -3.72
CA ALA A 34 6.77 1.15 -3.58
C ALA A 34 7.20 0.33 -4.79
N GLN A 35 8.50 0.31 -5.06
CA GLN A 35 9.10 -0.64 -5.99
C GLN A 35 9.20 -2.00 -5.29
N LEU A 36 8.58 -3.04 -5.87
CA LEU A 36 8.52 -4.36 -5.28
C LEU A 36 9.29 -5.39 -6.11
N THR A 37 10.00 -6.27 -5.43
CA THR A 37 10.53 -7.53 -5.98
C THR A 37 9.79 -8.68 -5.32
N SER A 38 9.36 -9.66 -6.11
CA SER A 38 8.68 -10.85 -5.62
C SER A 38 9.63 -11.71 -4.78
N ALA A 39 9.06 -12.64 -4.02
CA ALA A 39 9.82 -13.56 -3.18
C ALA A 39 10.85 -14.42 -3.95
N ILE A 40 10.62 -14.64 -5.25
CA ILE A 40 11.49 -15.41 -6.13
C ILE A 40 12.50 -14.54 -6.90
N GLY A 41 12.59 -13.24 -6.56
CA GLY A 41 13.55 -12.31 -7.15
C GLY A 41 13.06 -11.60 -8.43
N SER A 42 11.84 -11.88 -8.90
CA SER A 42 11.31 -11.23 -10.10
C SER A 42 10.84 -9.79 -9.79
N PRO A 43 11.24 -8.77 -10.58
CA PRO A 43 10.76 -7.41 -10.38
C PRO A 43 9.26 -7.33 -10.67
N LEU A 44 8.48 -6.83 -9.71
CA LEU A 44 7.05 -6.55 -9.87
C LEU A 44 6.79 -5.11 -10.31
N GLY A 45 7.83 -4.28 -10.32
CA GLY A 45 7.69 -2.86 -10.64
C GLY A 45 7.13 -2.06 -9.47
N VAL A 46 6.67 -0.85 -9.79
CA VAL A 46 5.98 0.02 -8.85
C VAL A 46 4.58 -0.52 -8.60
N GLN A 47 4.24 -0.70 -7.33
CA GLN A 47 2.92 -1.16 -6.91
C GLN A 47 2.34 -0.19 -5.90
N THR A 48 1.03 -0.01 -5.96
CA THR A 48 0.28 0.87 -5.05
C THR A 48 -0.67 0.04 -4.19
N TYR A 49 -0.63 0.29 -2.89
CA TYR A 49 -1.40 -0.41 -1.86
C TYR A 49 -2.21 0.58 -1.04
N ILE A 50 -3.43 0.19 -0.69
CA ILE A 50 -4.21 0.86 0.35
C ILE A 50 -3.95 0.13 1.64
N VAL A 51 -3.53 0.87 2.66
CA VAL A 51 -3.34 0.35 4.01
C VAL A 51 -4.39 0.94 4.94
N THR A 52 -5.02 0.11 5.75
CA THR A 52 -5.96 0.55 6.79
C THR A 52 -5.24 0.54 8.14
N ILE A 53 -5.29 1.66 8.84
CA ILE A 53 -4.59 1.93 10.09
C ILE A 53 -5.61 2.16 11.19
N VAL A 54 -5.53 1.35 12.25
CA VAL A 54 -6.35 1.45 13.46
C VAL A 54 -5.41 1.40 14.65
N ASP A 55 -5.56 2.35 15.59
CA ASP A 55 -4.71 2.46 16.79
C ASP A 55 -3.20 2.42 16.50
N GLY A 56 -2.78 3.10 15.42
CA GLY A 56 -1.38 3.18 14.99
C GLY A 56 -0.83 1.90 14.36
N LYS A 57 -1.66 0.87 14.13
CA LYS A 57 -1.27 -0.39 13.51
C LYS A 57 -1.96 -0.58 12.16
N ILE A 58 -1.24 -1.12 11.19
CA ILE A 58 -1.83 -1.49 9.91
C ILE A 58 -2.57 -2.83 10.07
N VAL A 59 -3.90 -2.78 10.02
CA VAL A 59 -4.79 -3.93 10.23
C VAL A 59 -5.23 -4.60 8.94
N ASP A 60 -5.18 -3.87 7.82
CA ASP A 60 -5.53 -4.39 6.51
C ASP A 60 -4.64 -3.76 5.43
N ARG A 61 -4.40 -4.50 4.35
CA ARG A 61 -3.61 -4.09 3.20
C ARG A 61 -4.15 -4.75 1.95
N ARG A 62 -4.49 -3.96 0.93
CA ARG A 62 -4.90 -4.47 -0.38
C ARG A 62 -4.26 -3.68 -1.50
N ARG A 63 -4.13 -4.29 -2.68
CA ARG A 63 -3.70 -3.56 -3.87
C ARG A 63 -4.75 -2.51 -4.22
N ALA A 64 -4.29 -1.33 -4.61
CA ALA A 64 -5.20 -0.29 -5.11
C ALA A 64 -5.71 -0.68 -6.50
N GLU A 65 -7.00 -0.48 -6.72
CA GLU A 65 -7.69 -0.66 -7.99
C GLU A 65 -7.84 0.69 -8.71
N VAL A 66 -8.28 0.65 -9.98
CA VAL A 66 -8.47 1.85 -10.79
C VAL A 66 -9.47 2.83 -10.18
N ASP A 67 -10.51 2.31 -9.52
CA ASP A 67 -11.57 3.12 -8.92
C ASP A 67 -11.22 3.66 -7.53
N ASP A 68 -10.05 3.31 -7.00
CA ASP A 68 -9.57 3.84 -5.73
C ASP A 68 -9.00 5.25 -5.87
N THR A 69 -9.05 6.02 -4.78
CA THR A 69 -8.57 7.42 -4.76
C THR A 69 -7.07 7.56 -5.00
N CYS A 70 -6.30 6.49 -4.82
CA CYS A 70 -4.84 6.48 -4.92
C CYS A 70 -4.30 6.99 -6.26
N GLY A 71 -5.04 6.82 -7.36
CA GLY A 71 -4.59 7.28 -8.69
C GLY A 71 -4.47 8.80 -8.81
N SER A 72 -5.13 9.55 -7.91
CA SER A 72 -5.14 11.02 -7.88
C SER A 72 -4.32 11.61 -6.73
N GLU A 73 -3.72 10.77 -5.89
CA GLU A 73 -3.01 11.21 -4.71
C GLU A 73 -1.57 11.63 -5.02
N THR A 74 -1.06 12.56 -4.21
CA THR A 74 0.36 12.95 -4.24
C THR A 74 1.12 12.08 -3.24
N PHE A 75 2.21 11.47 -3.70
CA PHE A 75 3.02 10.55 -2.92
C PHE A 75 4.36 11.21 -2.55
N GLU A 76 4.67 11.21 -1.25
CA GLU A 76 5.92 11.76 -0.71
C GLU A 76 6.79 10.64 -0.14
N PRO A 77 8.13 10.73 -0.26
CA PRO A 77 9.02 9.75 0.36
C PRO A 77 8.94 9.80 1.89
N ILE A 78 9.09 8.64 2.53
CA ILE A 78 9.20 8.54 4.00
C ILE A 78 10.63 8.72 4.50
#